data_AF-A0A358ENF0-F1
#
_entry.id   AF-A0A358ENF0-F1
#
_cell.length_a   1.000
_cell.length_b   1.000
_cell.length_c   1.000
_cell.angle_alpha   90.00
_cell.angle_beta   90.00
_cell.angle_gamma   90.00
#
_symmetry.space_group_name_H-M   'P 1'
#
loop_
_entity.id
_entity.type
_entity.pdbx_description
1 polymer ?
#
loop_
_entity_poly.entity_id
_entity_poly.type
_entity_poly.pdbx_seq_one_letter_code
_entity_poly.pdbx_strand_id
1 'polypeptide(L)'
;MRATQNFNAVDEIIIADDGSTKETSELIHELSKPNQVPIIHCWHKDKGFRKNRILNISLTKASSDYVVFLDGDCLPHKDFIKDHLALAEPQCLVQGRRAFIPEPYVSSVLSGHISIAKLTWTFRLQGWFKSLRLPAPLVRKNQDLYGLLGCNLAAWRQDLETINGFDEDYEGWGIGEDSDLGARLYNLGNHRKLVYGRAIVYHLNHPELSKEHVPESKARLQNTIDSKRVRCTRGLNLHLEH
;
A
#
# COMPACT_ATOMS: atom_id res chain seq x y z
N MET A 1 -28.67 -26.15 -12.28
CA MET A 1 -28.37 -24.75 -12.69
C MET A 1 -27.84 -24.01 -11.46
N ARG A 2 -26.53 -24.13 -11.18
CA ARG A 2 -25.86 -23.34 -10.12
C ARG A 2 -25.04 -22.31 -10.86
N ALA A 3 -25.48 -21.06 -10.80
CA ALA A 3 -24.71 -19.94 -11.33
C ALA A 3 -23.36 -19.91 -10.62
N THR A 4 -22.30 -20.26 -11.35
CA THR A 4 -20.92 -19.95 -10.99
C THR A 4 -20.78 -18.44 -11.05
N GLN A 5 -20.94 -17.78 -9.91
CA GLN A 5 -20.46 -16.41 -9.74
C GLN A 5 -18.92 -16.45 -9.86
N ASN A 6 -18.42 -16.03 -11.01
CA ASN A 6 -17.03 -15.67 -11.18
C ASN A 6 -16.76 -14.46 -10.28
N PHE A 7 -16.11 -14.69 -9.14
CA PHE A 7 -15.54 -13.62 -8.33
C PHE A 7 -14.30 -13.07 -9.06
N ASN A 8 -14.48 -12.15 -10.00
CA ASN A 8 -13.43 -11.16 -10.24
C ASN A 8 -13.43 -10.25 -9.01
N ALA A 9 -12.61 -10.59 -8.02
CA ALA A 9 -12.56 -9.93 -6.71
C ALA A 9 -11.87 -8.56 -6.74
N VAL A 10 -11.43 -8.09 -7.91
CA VAL A 10 -10.76 -6.81 -8.13
C VAL A 10 -11.55 -6.08 -9.20
N ASP A 11 -12.08 -4.92 -8.84
CA ASP A 11 -12.86 -4.08 -9.75
C ASP A 11 -11.94 -3.30 -10.72
N GLU A 12 -10.80 -2.83 -10.22
CA GLU A 12 -9.83 -2.04 -10.98
C GLU A 12 -8.42 -2.13 -10.37
N ILE A 13 -7.39 -1.87 -11.18
CA ILE A 13 -6.00 -1.72 -10.75
C ILE A 13 -5.55 -0.32 -11.16
N ILE A 14 -5.08 0.47 -10.21
CA ILE A 14 -4.53 1.81 -10.48
C ILE A 14 -3.03 1.77 -10.24
N ILE A 15 -2.27 2.05 -11.30
CA ILE A 15 -0.81 2.11 -11.24
C ILE A 15 -0.41 3.55 -10.99
N ALA A 16 0.15 3.80 -9.81
CA ALA A 16 0.64 5.09 -9.34
C ALA A 16 2.13 5.25 -9.70
N ASP A 17 2.43 5.94 -10.80
CA ASP A 17 3.77 6.07 -11.36
C ASP A 17 4.39 7.47 -11.11
N ASP A 18 5.33 7.55 -10.16
CA ASP A 18 6.09 8.76 -9.81
C ASP A 18 7.30 8.95 -10.72
N GLY A 19 7.03 9.23 -12.00
CA GLY A 19 8.05 9.74 -12.92
C GLY A 19 8.87 8.68 -13.65
N SER A 20 8.36 7.45 -13.83
CA SER A 20 9.02 6.48 -14.70
C SER A 20 9.11 6.96 -16.16
N THR A 21 9.98 6.32 -16.92
CA THR A 21 10.23 6.61 -18.33
C THR A 21 9.14 6.03 -19.24
N LYS A 22 9.25 6.32 -20.54
CA LYS A 22 8.28 5.90 -21.55
C LYS A 22 8.15 4.38 -21.65
N GLU A 23 9.24 3.66 -21.43
CA GLU A 23 9.30 2.20 -21.46
C GLU A 23 8.33 1.57 -20.44
N THR A 24 8.21 2.15 -19.25
CA THR A 24 7.25 1.71 -18.22
C THR A 24 5.80 1.95 -18.67
N SER A 25 5.52 3.13 -19.24
CA SER A 25 4.19 3.45 -19.75
C SER A 25 3.77 2.53 -20.91
N GLU A 26 4.70 2.20 -21.81
CA GLU A 26 4.47 1.25 -22.90
C GLU A 26 4.19 -0.16 -22.37
N LEU A 27 4.98 -0.62 -21.38
CA LEU A 27 4.73 -1.91 -20.73
C LEU A 27 3.33 -1.96 -20.08
N ILE A 28 2.96 -0.92 -19.33
CA ILE A 28 1.64 -0.83 -18.71
C ILE A 28 0.53 -0.82 -19.76
N HIS A 29 0.74 -0.11 -20.87
CA HIS A 29 -0.21 -0.10 -21.98
C HIS A 29 -0.38 -1.50 -22.59
N GLU A 30 0.71 -2.23 -22.81
CA GLU A 30 0.60 -3.62 -23.29
C GLU A 30 -0.08 -4.53 -22.27
N LEU A 31 0.22 -4.39 -20.98
CA LEU A 31 -0.46 -5.12 -19.92
C LEU A 31 -1.95 -4.78 -19.84
N SER A 32 -2.36 -3.57 -20.21
CA SER A 32 -3.77 -3.18 -20.18
C SER A 32 -4.62 -3.86 -21.30
N LYS A 33 -3.98 -4.37 -22.35
CA LYS A 33 -4.63 -5.10 -23.45
C LYS A 33 -5.02 -6.53 -23.03
N PRO A 34 -6.04 -7.10 -23.68
CA PRO A 34 -7.29 -7.50 -23.02
C PRO A 34 -7.06 -8.20 -21.66
N ASN A 35 -6.84 -7.40 -20.62
CA ASN A 35 -6.93 -7.87 -19.24
C ASN A 35 -8.40 -7.88 -18.80
N GLN A 36 -8.79 -8.89 -18.02
CA GLN A 36 -10.16 -8.97 -17.47
C GLN A 36 -10.44 -7.90 -16.41
N VAL A 37 -9.40 -7.23 -15.90
CA VAL A 37 -9.49 -6.18 -14.88
C VAL A 37 -9.01 -4.86 -15.50
N PRO A 38 -9.80 -3.78 -15.43
CA PRO A 38 -9.38 -2.44 -15.84
C PRO A 38 -8.07 -2.01 -15.19
N ILE A 39 -7.12 -1.53 -15.99
CA ILE A 39 -5.87 -0.93 -15.50
C ILE A 39 -5.88 0.56 -15.83
N ILE A 40 -5.74 1.40 -14.81
CA ILE A 40 -5.65 2.85 -14.93
C ILE A 40 -4.21 3.26 -14.60
N HIS A 41 -3.52 3.87 -15.56
CA HIS A 41 -2.17 4.39 -15.35
C HIS A 41 -2.22 5.87 -14.96
N CYS A 42 -1.79 6.20 -13.75
CA CYS A 42 -1.59 7.56 -13.28
C CYS A 42 -0.10 7.88 -13.31
N TRP A 43 0.28 8.99 -13.94
CA TRP A 43 1.69 9.39 -14.09
C TRP A 43 1.86 10.89 -13.90
N HIS A 44 3.02 11.29 -13.37
CA HIS A 44 3.48 12.67 -13.39
C HIS A 44 4.98 12.75 -13.58
N LYS A 45 5.46 13.87 -14.12
CA LYS A 45 6.89 14.09 -14.40
C LYS A 45 7.73 13.97 -13.13
N ASP A 46 8.82 13.21 -13.19
CA ASP A 46 9.83 13.07 -12.13
C ASP A 46 10.37 14.44 -11.67
N LYS A 47 10.25 14.70 -10.37
CA LYS A 47 10.87 15.82 -9.64
C LYS A 47 11.32 15.35 -8.25
N GLY A 48 11.85 14.14 -8.17
CA GLY A 48 12.17 13.47 -6.90
C GLY A 48 10.98 12.76 -6.29
N PHE A 49 11.22 12.14 -5.13
CA PHE A 49 10.28 11.26 -4.44
C PHE A 49 9.05 12.00 -3.93
N ARG A 50 7.93 11.82 -4.63
CA ARG A 50 6.62 12.44 -4.39
C ARG A 50 5.52 11.37 -4.41
N LYS A 51 5.78 10.24 -3.73
CA LYS A 51 4.83 9.14 -3.47
C LYS A 51 3.43 9.65 -3.11
N ASN A 52 3.32 10.57 -2.15
CA ASN A 52 2.03 11.07 -1.68
C ASN A 52 1.23 11.79 -2.78
N ARG A 53 1.91 12.52 -3.66
CA ARG A 53 1.28 13.20 -4.78
C ARG A 53 0.68 12.20 -5.75
N ILE A 54 1.44 11.18 -6.16
CA ILE A 54 0.92 10.19 -7.12
C ILE A 54 -0.16 9.32 -6.52
N LEU A 55 -0.08 9.01 -5.22
CA LEU A 55 -1.15 8.32 -4.51
C LEU A 55 -2.43 9.16 -4.45
N ASN A 56 -2.34 10.47 -4.23
CA ASN A 56 -3.49 11.36 -4.30
C ASN A 56 -4.09 11.44 -5.70
N ILE A 57 -3.28 11.60 -6.75
CA ILE A 57 -3.74 11.57 -8.15
C ILE A 57 -4.45 10.24 -8.44
N SER A 58 -3.90 9.12 -7.96
CA SER A 58 -4.47 7.79 -8.17
C SER A 58 -5.79 7.61 -7.43
N LEU A 59 -5.89 8.14 -6.21
CA LEU A 59 -7.12 8.12 -5.42
C LEU A 59 -8.26 8.91 -6.08
N THR A 60 -8.00 9.99 -6.82
CA THR A 60 -9.06 10.70 -7.56
C THR A 60 -9.60 9.91 -8.75
N LYS A 61 -8.91 8.86 -9.18
CA LYS A 61 -9.35 7.95 -10.24
C LYS A 61 -10.00 6.68 -9.70
N ALA A 62 -9.91 6.42 -8.39
CA ALA A 62 -10.53 5.26 -7.77
C ALA A 62 -12.05 5.40 -7.72
N SER A 63 -12.75 4.39 -8.23
CA SER A 63 -14.21 4.30 -8.21
C SER A 63 -14.74 3.40 -7.10
N SER A 64 -13.90 2.46 -6.65
CA SER A 64 -14.25 1.46 -5.63
C SER A 64 -14.26 2.04 -4.21
N ASP A 65 -15.13 1.51 -3.34
CA ASP A 65 -15.25 1.99 -1.95
C ASP A 65 -14.12 1.54 -1.03
N TYR A 66 -13.42 0.46 -1.39
CA TYR A 66 -12.35 -0.12 -0.60
C TYR A 66 -11.04 -0.14 -1.39
N VAL A 67 -10.04 0.57 -0.89
CA VAL A 67 -8.76 0.75 -1.57
C VAL A 67 -7.69 -0.07 -0.87
N VAL A 68 -6.94 -0.86 -1.64
CA VAL A 68 -5.79 -1.65 -1.16
C VAL A 68 -4.52 -1.08 -1.79
N PHE A 69 -3.59 -0.63 -0.94
CA PHE A 69 -2.27 -0.14 -1.31
C PHE A 69 -1.24 -1.28 -1.32
N LEU A 70 -0.40 -1.28 -2.35
CA LEU A 70 0.69 -2.23 -2.56
C LEU A 70 1.84 -1.50 -3.26
N ASP A 71 3.04 -1.57 -2.72
CA ASP A 71 4.22 -0.96 -3.34
C ASP A 71 4.68 -1.77 -4.57
N GLY A 72 5.34 -1.11 -5.53
CA GLY A 72 5.79 -1.73 -6.79
C GLY A 72 6.89 -2.78 -6.63
N ASP A 73 7.54 -2.84 -5.47
CA ASP A 73 8.59 -3.79 -5.09
C ASP A 73 8.07 -4.93 -4.19
N CYS A 74 6.76 -5.10 -4.12
CA CYS A 74 6.08 -6.05 -3.26
C CYS A 74 5.35 -7.11 -4.08
N LEU A 75 5.64 -8.39 -3.79
CA LEU A 75 4.91 -9.53 -4.36
C LEU A 75 3.79 -9.95 -3.39
N PRO A 76 2.51 -9.82 -3.74
CA PRO A 76 1.41 -10.23 -2.88
C PRO A 76 1.22 -11.75 -2.91
N HIS A 77 0.76 -12.33 -1.80
CA HIS A 77 0.28 -13.72 -1.79
C HIS A 77 -0.94 -13.87 -2.72
N LYS A 78 -1.15 -15.04 -3.35
CA LYS A 78 -2.26 -15.27 -4.31
C LYS A 78 -3.66 -14.94 -3.79
N ASP A 79 -3.86 -15.03 -2.47
CA ASP A 79 -5.13 -14.74 -1.79
C ASP A 79 -5.16 -13.32 -1.20
N PHE A 80 -4.22 -12.44 -1.55
CA PHE A 80 -4.02 -11.14 -0.90
C PHE A 80 -5.27 -10.26 -0.91
N ILE A 81 -5.89 -10.07 -2.08
CA ILE A 81 -7.13 -9.28 -2.21
C ILE A 81 -8.27 -9.94 -1.45
N LYS A 82 -8.46 -11.25 -1.64
CA LYS A 82 -9.48 -12.02 -0.92
C LYS A 82 -9.35 -11.88 0.60
N ASP A 83 -8.13 -11.91 1.12
CA ASP A 83 -7.86 -11.75 2.54
C ASP A 83 -8.26 -10.34 3.01
N HIS A 84 -7.82 -9.29 2.30
CA HIS A 84 -8.17 -7.91 2.62
C HIS A 84 -9.68 -7.68 2.62
N LEU A 85 -10.40 -8.18 1.60
CA LEU A 85 -11.86 -8.10 1.54
C LEU A 85 -12.53 -8.83 2.71
N ALA A 86 -12.03 -10.01 3.10
CA ALA A 86 -12.56 -10.74 4.26
C ALA A 86 -12.26 -10.06 5.61
N LEU A 87 -11.28 -9.15 5.64
CA LEU A 87 -10.86 -8.41 6.83
C LEU A 87 -11.44 -6.99 6.89
N ALA A 88 -12.01 -6.51 5.78
CA ALA A 88 -12.61 -5.20 5.67
C ALA A 88 -13.69 -4.99 6.74
N GLU A 89 -13.64 -3.84 7.40
CA GLU A 89 -14.56 -3.46 8.47
C GLU A 89 -14.68 -1.95 8.42
N PRO A 90 -15.90 -1.37 8.44
CA PRO A 90 -16.09 0.07 8.53
C PRO A 90 -15.29 0.69 9.69
N GLN A 91 -14.83 1.92 9.50
CA GLN A 91 -13.99 2.63 10.48
C GLN A 91 -12.69 1.88 10.85
N CYS A 92 -12.21 1.00 9.97
CA CYS A 92 -10.93 0.32 10.14
C CYS A 92 -10.07 0.40 8.89
N LEU A 93 -8.77 0.53 9.12
CA LEU A 93 -7.73 0.24 8.14
C LEU A 93 -7.19 -1.16 8.41
N VAL A 94 -6.98 -1.94 7.36
CA VAL A 94 -6.40 -3.28 7.45
C VAL A 94 -4.94 -3.20 7.05
N GLN A 95 -4.06 -3.68 7.91
CA GLN A 95 -2.64 -3.73 7.63
C GLN A 95 -2.12 -5.14 7.78
N GLY A 96 -1.65 -5.72 6.67
CA GLY A 96 -0.96 -7.00 6.68
C GLY A 96 0.49 -6.87 7.15
N ARG A 97 1.22 -7.98 7.05
CA ARG A 97 2.66 -8.02 7.34
C ARG A 97 3.43 -8.28 6.05
N ARG A 98 4.70 -7.88 6.07
CA ARG A 98 5.67 -8.20 5.03
C ARG A 98 6.79 -9.08 5.58
N ALA A 99 7.17 -10.07 4.80
CA ALA A 99 8.49 -10.71 4.90
C ALA A 99 9.37 -10.16 3.78
N PHE A 100 10.68 -10.21 3.94
CA PHE A 100 11.59 -9.73 2.90
C PHE A 100 12.27 -10.89 2.18
N ILE A 101 12.33 -10.77 0.86
CA ILE A 101 13.16 -11.60 -0.01
C ILE A 101 14.54 -10.95 -0.02
N PRO A 102 15.59 -11.61 0.51
CA PRO A 102 16.93 -11.05 0.49
C PRO A 102 17.41 -10.84 -0.94
N GLU A 103 18.20 -9.79 -1.15
CA GLU A 103 18.71 -9.36 -2.45
C GLU A 103 19.32 -10.51 -3.30
N PRO A 104 20.13 -11.45 -2.76
CA PRO A 104 20.67 -12.56 -3.54
C PRO A 104 19.62 -13.49 -4.17
N TYR A 105 18.39 -13.50 -3.64
CA TYR A 105 17.31 -14.36 -4.14
C TYR A 105 16.33 -13.64 -5.06
N VAL A 106 16.37 -12.30 -5.15
CA VAL A 106 15.36 -11.51 -5.90
C VAL A 106 15.29 -11.93 -7.36
N SER A 107 16.41 -11.95 -8.08
CA SER A 107 16.45 -12.34 -9.50
C SER A 107 15.96 -13.79 -9.72
N SER A 108 16.33 -14.72 -8.83
CA SER A 108 15.89 -16.11 -8.91
C SER A 108 14.40 -16.30 -8.64
N VAL A 109 13.81 -15.46 -7.78
CA VAL A 109 12.36 -15.48 -7.51
C VAL A 109 11.59 -14.89 -8.69
N LEU A 110 12.02 -13.73 -9.20
CA LEU A 110 11.35 -13.04 -10.31
C LEU A 110 11.38 -13.86 -11.62
N SER A 111 12.47 -14.60 -11.86
CA SER A 111 12.60 -15.50 -13.01
C SER A 111 11.94 -16.87 -12.82
N GLY A 112 11.35 -17.14 -11.65
CA GLY A 112 10.67 -18.41 -11.35
C GLY A 112 11.59 -19.59 -11.03
N HIS A 113 12.91 -19.41 -11.01
CA HIS A 113 13.88 -20.47 -10.64
C HIS A 113 13.72 -20.92 -9.18
N ILE A 114 13.31 -20.02 -8.29
CA ILE A 114 13.06 -20.31 -6.87
C ILE A 114 11.66 -19.82 -6.50
N SER A 115 10.82 -20.73 -5.99
CA SER A 115 9.52 -20.33 -5.46
C SER A 115 9.66 -19.66 -4.08
N ILE A 116 8.80 -18.68 -3.81
CA ILE A 116 8.72 -18.03 -2.49
C ILE A 116 8.43 -19.06 -1.39
N ALA A 117 7.60 -20.07 -1.67
CA ALA A 117 7.32 -21.16 -0.74
C ALA A 117 8.61 -21.90 -0.33
N LYS A 118 9.53 -22.17 -1.27
CA LYS A 118 10.82 -22.79 -0.96
C LYS A 118 11.65 -21.91 -0.03
N LEU A 119 11.67 -20.59 -0.23
CA LEU A 119 12.36 -19.66 0.67
C LEU A 119 11.72 -19.62 2.07
N THR A 120 10.40 -19.66 2.16
CA THR A 120 9.67 -19.75 3.43
C THR A 120 10.04 -21.02 4.20
N TRP A 121 9.97 -22.20 3.56
CA TRP A 121 10.24 -23.49 4.20
C TRP A 121 11.72 -23.72 4.55
N THR A 122 12.63 -23.02 3.87
CA THR A 122 14.08 -23.05 4.19
C THR A 122 14.51 -21.92 5.12
N PHE A 123 13.56 -21.15 5.66
CA PHE A 123 13.79 -20.03 6.59
C PHE A 123 14.73 -18.95 6.03
N ARG A 124 14.74 -18.77 4.70
CA ARG A 124 15.62 -17.82 4.00
C ARG A 124 15.02 -16.43 3.84
N LEU A 125 13.73 -16.25 4.15
CA LEU A 125 13.09 -14.94 4.18
C LEU A 125 13.43 -14.19 5.48
N GLN A 126 13.72 -12.90 5.41
CA GLN A 126 13.84 -12.10 6.62
C GLN A 126 12.44 -11.82 7.18
N GLY A 127 12.25 -12.11 8.47
CA GLY A 127 10.92 -12.10 9.08
C GLY A 127 10.01 -13.23 8.55
N TRP A 128 10.58 -14.39 8.21
CA TRP A 128 9.86 -15.55 7.66
C TRP A 128 8.56 -15.92 8.39
N PHE A 129 8.47 -15.74 9.71
CA PHE A 129 7.24 -15.99 10.48
C PHE A 129 6.05 -15.15 9.99
N LYS A 130 6.31 -13.95 9.43
CA LYS A 130 5.31 -13.07 8.82
C LYS A 130 4.81 -13.58 7.46
N SER A 131 5.54 -14.51 6.84
CA SER A 131 5.16 -15.14 5.58
C SER A 131 4.31 -16.39 5.72
N LEU A 132 4.08 -16.86 6.96
CA LEU A 132 3.28 -18.05 7.20
C LEU A 132 1.80 -17.72 7.08
N ARG A 133 1.11 -18.43 6.20
CA ARG A 133 -0.35 -18.39 6.09
C ARG A 133 -0.96 -19.29 7.15
N LEU A 134 -1.84 -18.74 7.98
CA LEU A 134 -2.54 -19.46 9.04
C LEU A 134 -3.96 -19.83 8.60
N PRO A 135 -4.59 -20.90 9.16
CA PRO A 135 -5.98 -21.24 8.87
C PRO A 135 -6.97 -20.13 9.24
N ALA A 136 -6.67 -19.35 10.29
CA ALA A 136 -7.39 -18.15 10.69
C ALA A 136 -6.42 -16.99 10.93
N PRO A 137 -6.80 -15.74 10.61
CA PRO A 137 -5.96 -14.58 10.89
C PRO A 137 -5.88 -14.31 12.39
N LEU A 138 -4.70 -13.89 12.86
CA LEU A 138 -4.56 -13.24 14.16
C LEU A 138 -4.66 -11.73 13.93
N VAL A 139 -5.70 -11.10 14.48
CA VAL A 139 -5.98 -9.68 14.28
C VAL A 139 -5.87 -8.92 15.60
N ARG A 140 -5.02 -7.89 15.63
CA ARG A 140 -4.95 -6.94 16.75
C ARG A 140 -5.49 -5.58 16.31
N LYS A 141 -6.63 -5.17 16.87
CA LYS A 141 -7.21 -3.84 16.67
C LYS A 141 -6.56 -2.83 17.62
N ASN A 142 -6.01 -1.73 17.10
CA ASN A 142 -5.31 -0.70 17.88
C ASN A 142 -5.24 0.63 17.12
N GLN A 143 -4.75 1.68 17.78
CA GLN A 143 -4.39 2.97 17.18
C GLN A 143 -2.90 3.28 17.37
N ASP A 144 -2.05 2.24 17.35
CA ASP A 144 -0.60 2.41 17.46
C ASP A 144 -0.04 2.84 16.11
N LEU A 145 0.76 3.90 16.11
CA LEU A 145 1.46 4.39 14.92
C LEU A 145 2.72 3.57 14.62
N TYR A 146 3.27 2.91 15.65
CA TYR A 146 4.44 2.07 15.46
C TYR A 146 4.15 0.94 14.47
N GLY A 147 5.07 0.78 13.51
CA GLY A 147 5.00 -0.25 12.49
C GLY A 147 3.85 -0.10 11.51
N LEU A 148 3.32 1.12 11.31
CA LEU A 148 2.41 1.39 10.21
C LEU A 148 3.16 1.35 8.88
N LEU A 149 2.63 0.60 7.92
CA LEU A 149 3.29 0.33 6.63
C LEU A 149 2.30 0.61 5.49
N GLY A 150 2.62 1.57 4.61
CA GLY A 150 1.80 1.88 3.43
C GLY A 150 1.85 0.78 2.36
N CYS A 151 2.93 0.00 2.31
CA CYS A 151 3.15 -1.06 1.32
C CYS A 151 2.15 -2.24 1.37
N ASN A 152 1.36 -2.33 2.44
CA ASN A 152 0.36 -3.38 2.66
C ASN A 152 -0.71 -2.86 3.61
N LEU A 153 -1.49 -1.92 3.09
CA LEU A 153 -2.53 -1.19 3.80
C LEU A 153 -3.81 -1.20 2.96
N ALA A 154 -4.96 -1.28 3.61
CA ALA A 154 -6.24 -1.08 2.95
C ALA A 154 -7.14 -0.20 3.82
N ALA A 155 -7.93 0.65 3.19
CA ALA A 155 -8.82 1.59 3.85
C ALA A 155 -10.05 1.89 2.99
N TRP A 156 -11.12 2.37 3.63
CA TRP A 156 -12.28 2.87 2.93
C TRP A 156 -11.96 4.18 2.23
N ARG A 157 -12.33 4.28 0.95
CA ARG A 157 -12.13 5.49 0.13
C ARG A 157 -12.76 6.71 0.79
N GLN A 158 -13.96 6.57 1.35
CA GLN A 158 -14.64 7.67 2.05
C GLN A 158 -13.85 8.22 3.25
N ASP A 159 -13.14 7.36 3.99
CA ASP A 159 -12.30 7.80 5.10
C ASP A 159 -11.05 8.53 4.59
N LEU A 160 -10.44 8.01 3.51
CA LEU A 160 -9.31 8.66 2.83
C LEU A 160 -9.70 10.05 2.30
N GLU A 161 -10.87 10.18 1.68
CA GLU A 161 -11.41 11.44 1.18
C GLU A 161 -11.69 12.43 2.32
N THR A 162 -12.26 11.95 3.43
CA THR A 162 -12.54 12.76 4.62
C THR A 162 -11.27 13.40 5.19
N ILE A 163 -10.16 12.64 5.25
CA ILE A 163 -8.87 13.16 5.74
C ILE A 163 -8.06 13.92 4.69
N ASN A 164 -8.57 14.08 3.47
CA ASN A 164 -7.90 14.69 2.32
C ASN A 164 -6.71 13.87 1.77
N GLY A 165 -6.76 12.55 1.89
CA GLY A 165 -5.76 11.61 1.37
C GLY A 165 -4.39 11.74 2.04
N PHE A 166 -3.33 11.63 1.26
CA PHE A 166 -1.95 11.75 1.75
C PHE A 166 -1.54 13.22 1.85
N ASP A 167 -0.76 13.59 2.87
CA ASP A 167 -0.25 14.95 3.04
C ASP A 167 0.93 15.18 2.07
N GLU A 168 0.71 15.98 1.04
CA GLU A 168 1.69 16.27 -0.02
C GLU A 168 2.87 17.14 0.44
N ASP A 169 2.85 17.60 1.69
CA ASP A 169 4.02 18.25 2.28
C ASP A 169 5.08 17.27 2.80
N TYR A 170 4.81 15.96 2.78
CA TYR A 170 5.85 14.95 2.91
C TYR A 170 6.46 14.69 1.53
N GLU A 171 7.69 15.17 1.34
CA GLU A 171 8.54 14.87 0.18
C GLU A 171 9.80 14.12 0.66
N GLY A 172 10.32 13.23 -0.18
CA GLY A 172 11.47 12.39 0.17
C GLY A 172 11.11 11.01 0.73
N TRP A 173 12.00 10.04 0.52
CA TRP A 173 11.84 8.67 0.99
C TRP A 173 12.26 8.53 2.46
N GLY A 174 11.33 8.21 3.36
CA GLY A 174 11.71 8.15 4.76
C GLY A 174 10.59 7.78 5.72
N ILE A 175 10.56 8.52 6.83
CA ILE A 175 9.64 8.26 7.94
C ILE A 175 8.70 9.45 8.03
N GLY A 176 7.40 9.17 7.95
CA GLY A 176 6.38 10.09 8.47
C GLY A 176 5.10 10.05 7.67
N GLU A 177 5.17 9.81 6.37
CA GLU A 177 4.05 9.90 5.44
C GLU A 177 2.96 8.85 5.72
N ASP A 178 3.36 7.59 5.87
CA ASP A 178 2.42 6.50 6.16
C ASP A 178 1.85 6.66 7.59
N SER A 179 2.70 7.09 8.53
CA SER A 179 2.31 7.32 9.92
C SER A 179 1.36 8.52 10.08
N ASP A 180 1.54 9.57 9.29
CA ASP A 180 0.67 10.74 9.27
C ASP A 180 -0.72 10.41 8.76
N LEU A 181 -0.80 9.62 7.68
CA LEU A 181 -2.07 9.07 7.19
C LEU A 181 -2.78 8.29 8.32
N GLY A 182 -2.05 7.39 8.99
CA GLY A 182 -2.57 6.64 10.13
C GLY A 182 -3.05 7.51 11.28
N ALA A 183 -2.25 8.50 11.69
CA ALA A 183 -2.59 9.43 12.77
C ALA A 183 -3.87 10.19 12.45
N ARG A 184 -4.00 10.69 11.22
CA ARG A 184 -5.21 11.38 10.75
C ARG A 184 -6.44 10.49 10.72
N LEU A 185 -6.32 9.25 10.26
CA LEU A 185 -7.39 8.25 10.34
C LEU A 185 -7.77 7.92 11.78
N TYR A 186 -6.80 7.79 12.69
CA TYR A 186 -7.07 7.54 14.11
C TYR A 186 -7.79 8.72 14.77
N ASN A 187 -7.42 9.95 14.42
CA ASN A 187 -8.10 11.17 14.87
C ASN A 187 -9.54 11.27 14.32
N LEU A 188 -9.83 10.66 13.16
CA LEU A 188 -11.19 10.49 12.63
C LEU A 188 -12.01 9.43 13.39
N GLY A 189 -11.36 8.60 14.23
CA GLY A 189 -11.98 7.52 14.99
C GLY A 189 -11.69 6.12 14.44
N ASN A 190 -10.88 6.00 13.39
CA ASN A 190 -10.56 4.71 12.81
C ASN A 190 -9.58 3.91 13.67
N HIS A 191 -9.58 2.59 13.45
CA HIS A 191 -8.65 1.67 14.09
C HIS A 191 -7.87 0.86 13.07
N ARG A 192 -6.63 0.52 13.40
CA ARG A 192 -5.83 -0.43 12.61
C ARG A 192 -6.07 -1.84 13.06
N LYS A 193 -6.51 -2.67 12.12
CA LYS A 193 -6.46 -4.14 12.21
C LYS A 193 -5.08 -4.57 11.73
N LEU A 194 -4.18 -4.84 12.67
CA LEU A 194 -2.87 -5.43 12.38
C LEU A 194 -3.03 -6.94 12.24
N VAL A 195 -2.77 -7.48 11.05
CA VAL A 195 -3.14 -8.84 10.67
C VAL A 195 -1.91 -9.73 10.48
N TYR A 196 -1.87 -10.85 11.17
CA TYR A 196 -0.91 -11.94 10.95
C TYR A 196 -1.62 -13.16 10.36
N GLY A 197 -0.91 -13.92 9.52
CA GLY A 197 -1.42 -15.17 8.94
C GLY A 197 -2.28 -15.02 7.67
N ARG A 198 -2.64 -13.80 7.29
CA ARG A 198 -3.40 -13.41 6.10
C ARG A 198 -2.90 -12.06 5.57
N ALA A 199 -3.31 -11.65 4.36
CA ALA A 199 -2.89 -10.43 3.69
C ALA A 199 -1.35 -10.31 3.64
N ILE A 200 -0.69 -11.38 3.20
CA ILE A 200 0.77 -11.51 3.22
C ILE A 200 1.37 -10.88 1.97
N VAL A 201 2.47 -10.15 2.16
CA VAL A 201 3.27 -9.55 1.10
C VAL A 201 4.75 -9.92 1.28
N TYR A 202 5.46 -10.07 0.17
CA TYR A 202 6.90 -10.31 0.12
C TYR A 202 7.59 -9.10 -0.51
N HIS A 203 8.34 -8.36 0.29
CA HIS A 203 9.06 -7.17 -0.17
C HIS A 203 10.40 -7.61 -0.77
N LEU A 204 10.72 -7.11 -1.95
CA LEU A 204 12.01 -7.30 -2.58
C LEU A 204 13.01 -6.36 -1.89
N ASN A 205 14.03 -6.90 -1.22
CA ASN A 205 15.03 -6.02 -0.59
C ASN A 205 15.75 -5.22 -1.67
N HIS A 206 15.84 -3.92 -1.43
CA HIS A 206 16.62 -2.98 -2.23
C HIS A 206 17.44 -2.07 -1.30
N PRO A 207 18.49 -1.41 -1.79
CA PRO A 207 19.24 -0.43 -1.03
C PRO A 207 18.34 0.72 -0.55
N GLU A 208 18.57 1.23 0.65
CA GLU A 208 17.85 2.38 1.18
C GLU A 208 18.26 3.68 0.47
N LEU A 209 17.32 4.60 0.25
CA LEU A 209 17.59 5.93 -0.28
C LEU A 209 18.02 6.90 0.84
N SER A 210 18.47 8.11 0.47
CA SER A 210 18.88 9.15 1.43
C SER A 210 17.72 9.54 2.37
N LYS A 211 18.04 9.75 3.66
CA LYS A 211 17.11 10.05 4.76
C LYS A 211 17.26 11.47 5.33
N GLU A 212 17.78 12.41 4.55
CA GLU A 212 18.10 13.78 5.02
C GLU A 212 16.89 14.57 5.55
N HIS A 213 15.68 14.36 5.01
CA HIS A 213 14.43 15.05 5.40
C HIS A 213 13.74 14.47 6.65
N VAL A 214 14.29 13.39 7.24
CA VAL A 214 13.65 12.68 8.37
C VAL A 214 13.36 13.57 9.59
N PRO A 215 14.22 14.54 9.99
CA PRO A 215 13.93 15.42 11.12
C PRO A 215 12.66 16.26 10.91
N GLU A 216 12.48 16.84 9.72
CA GLU A 216 11.32 17.67 9.39
C GLU A 216 10.03 16.84 9.33
N SER A 217 10.10 15.65 8.73
CA SER A 217 8.97 14.73 8.65
C SER A 217 8.52 14.25 10.03
N LYS A 218 9.46 14.00 10.95
CA LYS A 218 9.14 13.67 12.35
C LYS A 218 8.47 14.84 13.08
N ALA A 219 8.97 16.06 12.90
CA ALA A 219 8.36 17.25 13.51
C ALA A 219 6.92 17.46 13.01
N ARG A 220 6.69 17.27 11.70
CA ARG A 220 5.37 17.32 11.09
C ARG A 220 4.42 16.25 11.64
N LEU A 221 4.89 15.01 11.75
CA LEU A 221 4.12 13.91 12.34
C LEU A 221 3.74 14.21 13.79
N GLN A 222 4.70 14.70 14.59
CA GLN A 222 4.46 15.06 15.98
C GLN A 222 3.38 16.15 16.09
N ASN A 223 3.44 17.19 15.24
CA ASN A 223 2.40 18.21 15.17
C ASN A 223 1.03 17.62 14.82
N THR A 224 0.93 16.70 13.86
CA THR A 224 -0.33 15.99 13.55
C THR A 224 -0.90 15.27 14.77
N ILE A 225 -0.04 14.60 15.55
CA ILE A 225 -0.44 13.87 16.75
C ILE A 225 -0.92 14.84 17.84
N ASP A 226 -0.14 15.87 18.15
CA ASP A 226 -0.40 16.80 19.25
C ASP A 226 -1.65 17.65 18.99
N SER A 227 -1.83 18.11 17.75
CA SER A 227 -2.99 18.91 17.34
C SER A 227 -4.25 18.08 17.08
N LYS A 228 -4.14 16.73 17.12
CA LYS A 228 -5.21 15.80 16.69
C LYS A 228 -5.78 16.16 15.31
N ARG A 229 -4.91 16.62 14.41
CA ARG A 229 -5.30 17.02 13.06
C ARG A 229 -5.94 15.82 12.35
N VAL A 230 -7.14 16.01 11.79
CA VAL A 230 -7.85 14.99 11.00
C VAL A 230 -7.57 15.15 9.52
N ARG A 231 -7.47 16.38 9.03
CA ARG A 231 -7.37 16.69 7.60
C ARG A 231 -6.07 17.43 7.30
N CYS A 232 -5.32 17.01 6.28
CA CYS A 232 -4.17 17.77 5.79
C CYS A 232 -4.61 18.94 4.90
N THR A 233 -3.81 20.00 4.84
CA THR A 233 -4.10 21.20 4.03
C THR A 233 -3.89 20.92 2.54
N ARG A 234 -2.82 20.19 2.22
CA ARG A 234 -2.35 19.86 0.87
C ARG A 234 -2.46 18.36 0.66
N GLY A 235 -3.46 17.94 -0.09
CA GLY A 235 -3.73 16.52 -0.33
C GLY A 235 -4.62 16.32 -1.55
N LEU A 236 -5.65 15.48 -1.45
CA LEU A 236 -6.58 15.17 -2.55
C LEU A 236 -7.19 16.41 -3.20
N ASN A 237 -7.53 17.42 -2.40
CA ASN A 237 -8.08 18.69 -2.88
C ASN A 237 -7.24 19.40 -3.95
N LEU A 238 -5.94 19.09 -4.07
CA LEU A 238 -5.08 19.66 -5.12
C LEU A 238 -5.33 19.03 -6.50
N HIS A 239 -6.09 17.93 -6.58
CA HIS A 239 -6.27 17.12 -7.79
C HIS A 239 -7.73 16.82 -8.12
N LEU A 240 -8.66 17.32 -7.32
CA LEU A 240 -10.09 17.28 -7.65
C LEU A 240 -10.34 18.40 -8.67
N GLU A 241 -10.81 18.03 -9.86
CA GLU A 241 -11.26 18.99 -10.86
C GLU A 241 -12.46 19.78 -10.28
N HIS A 242 -12.43 21.12 -10.40
CA HIS A 242 -13.54 22.01 -10.04
C HIS A 242 -14.57 22.09 -11.15
#